data_AF-A0A023FEQ7-F1
#
_entry.id   AF-A0A023FEQ7-F1
#
_cell.length_a   1.000
_cell.length_b   1.000
_cell.length_c   1.000
_cell.angle_alpha   90.00
_cell.angle_beta   90.00
_cell.angle_gamma   90.00
#
_symmetry.space_group_name_H-M   'P 1'
#
loop_
_entity.id
_entity.type
_entity.pdbx_description
1 polymer ?
#
loop_
_entity_poly.entity_id
_entity_poly.type
_entity_poly.pdbx_seq_one_letter_code
_entity_poly.pdbx_strand_id
1 'polypeptide(L)'
;ILRAKFFDNQADYVQRQDIYKAFNISPIFIGCRVQLSQQSHGNKSCVYFDIEDISESGMNWSSNFIKHGKRGKINYTGEFYSTNFKNMSEDQERKAYNSLYARLRENGTWPMNYTLIYSDYQNCSIFRVLQIHEGYGCMVLLNNATAYTGMPEACQSVFNDTCAKCNHPTFEQVFNTSCHKTPEGLLTLGNEQFPSC
;
A
#
# COMPACT_ATOMS: atom_id res chain seq x y z
N ILE A 1 -14.37 26.84 2.41
CA ILE A 1 -13.59 25.86 3.21
C ILE A 1 -14.19 24.48 2.97
N LEU A 2 -13.75 23.78 1.92
CA LEU A 2 -14.20 22.42 1.62
C LEU A 2 -13.41 21.46 2.51
N ARG A 3 -14.06 20.93 3.56
CA ARG A 3 -13.52 19.81 4.35
C ARG A 3 -13.30 18.65 3.38
N ALA A 4 -12.10 18.07 3.40
CA ALA A 4 -11.86 16.77 2.80
C ALA A 4 -12.92 15.81 3.35
N LYS A 5 -13.81 15.35 2.48
CA LYS A 5 -14.85 14.39 2.85
C LYS A 5 -14.11 13.08 3.12
N PHE A 6 -14.05 12.67 4.39
CA PHE A 6 -13.48 11.39 4.81
C PHE A 6 -14.41 10.26 4.34
N PHE A 7 -14.36 9.97 3.04
CA PHE A 7 -15.14 8.92 2.37
C PHE A 7 -14.75 7.53 2.87
N ASP A 8 -13.50 7.36 3.32
CA ASP A 8 -12.97 6.15 3.95
C ASP A 8 -13.76 5.72 5.21
N ASN A 9 -14.53 6.64 5.81
CA ASN A 9 -15.31 6.34 7.00
C ASN A 9 -16.83 6.30 6.79
N GLN A 10 -17.32 6.18 5.55
CA GLN A 10 -18.75 6.15 5.24
C GLN A 10 -19.28 4.72 5.02
N ALA A 11 -20.56 4.51 5.33
CA ALA A 11 -21.24 3.22 5.23
C ALA A 11 -21.10 2.55 3.84
N ASP A 12 -21.19 3.31 2.75
CA ASP A 12 -21.18 2.78 1.38
C ASP A 12 -19.86 2.08 0.99
N TYR A 13 -18.77 2.41 1.71
CA TYR A 13 -17.44 1.86 1.47
C TYR A 13 -17.09 0.69 2.38
N VAL A 14 -17.88 0.40 3.42
CA VAL A 14 -17.58 -0.67 4.39
C VAL A 14 -17.40 -2.04 3.70
N GLN A 15 -18.21 -2.32 2.68
CA GLN A 15 -18.13 -3.55 1.88
C GLN A 15 -16.86 -3.67 1.03
N ARG A 16 -16.10 -2.59 0.85
CA ARG A 16 -14.82 -2.51 0.11
C ARG A 16 -13.60 -2.49 1.04
N GLN A 17 -13.82 -2.69 2.35
CA GLN A 17 -12.82 -2.43 3.39
C GLN A 17 -12.49 -3.65 4.26
N ASP A 18 -12.86 -4.86 3.85
CA ASP A 18 -12.35 -6.12 4.40
C ASP A 18 -10.86 -6.31 4.03
N ILE A 19 -9.97 -6.11 5.02
CA ILE A 19 -8.52 -6.11 4.81
C ILE A 19 -7.96 -7.51 4.54
N TYR A 20 -8.54 -8.55 5.15
CA TYR A 20 -8.14 -9.93 4.91
C TYR A 20 -8.39 -10.29 3.45
N LYS A 21 -9.60 -9.99 2.94
CA LYS A 21 -9.91 -10.20 1.52
C LYS A 21 -8.98 -9.41 0.61
N ALA A 22 -8.66 -8.17 0.93
CA ALA A 22 -7.80 -7.31 0.11
C ALA A 22 -6.37 -7.86 -0.06
N PHE A 23 -5.82 -8.52 0.96
CA PHE A 23 -4.49 -9.13 0.88
C PHE A 23 -4.52 -10.59 0.39
N ASN A 24 -5.63 -11.31 0.56
CA ASN A 24 -5.77 -12.70 0.15
C ASN A 24 -6.04 -12.91 -1.35
N ILE A 25 -5.88 -11.87 -2.18
CA ILE A 25 -6.05 -11.97 -3.64
C ILE A 25 -4.77 -12.36 -4.38
N SER A 26 -3.61 -12.10 -3.78
CA SER A 26 -2.32 -12.31 -4.42
C SER A 26 -1.23 -12.45 -3.37
N PRO A 27 -0.25 -13.36 -3.54
CA PRO A 27 0.92 -13.40 -2.65
C PRO A 27 1.85 -12.21 -2.89
N ILE A 28 1.78 -11.56 -4.06
CA ILE A 28 2.69 -10.46 -4.42
C ILE A 28 1.90 -9.20 -4.76
N PHE A 29 2.28 -8.10 -4.13
CA PHE A 29 1.78 -6.77 -4.40
C PHE A 29 2.92 -5.84 -4.80
N ILE A 30 2.66 -4.93 -5.71
CA ILE A 30 3.62 -3.91 -6.12
C ILE A 30 3.15 -2.59 -5.56
N GLY A 31 4.04 -1.89 -4.84
CA GLY A 31 3.80 -0.52 -4.43
C GLY A 31 3.87 0.37 -5.67
N CYS A 32 2.76 0.98 -6.08
CA CYS A 32 2.76 1.81 -7.29
C CYS A 32 2.87 3.30 -6.98
N ARG A 33 2.24 3.75 -5.89
CA ARG A 33 2.28 5.14 -5.45
C ARG A 33 2.29 5.19 -3.94
N VAL A 34 3.23 5.93 -3.38
CA VAL A 34 3.19 6.29 -1.97
C VAL A 34 3.39 7.79 -1.85
N GLN A 35 2.50 8.46 -1.12
CA GLN A 35 2.73 9.84 -0.70
C GLN A 35 3.61 9.79 0.54
N LEU A 36 4.92 9.79 0.33
CA LEU A 36 5.93 9.80 1.39
C LEU A 36 6.62 11.15 1.41
N SER A 37 6.95 11.63 2.60
CA SER A 37 7.88 12.76 2.70
C SER A 37 9.22 12.31 2.13
N GLN A 38 9.84 13.16 1.30
CA GLN A 38 11.10 12.92 0.58
C GLN A 38 12.29 12.48 1.46
N GLN A 39 12.14 12.39 2.78
CA GLN A 39 13.21 12.12 3.73
C GLN A 39 13.29 10.67 4.23
N SER A 40 12.24 9.83 4.12
CA SER A 40 12.21 8.54 4.85
C SER A 40 12.66 7.31 4.05
N HIS A 41 12.70 7.35 2.72
CA HIS A 41 13.05 6.17 1.89
C HIS A 41 14.16 6.46 0.88
N GLY A 42 15.32 6.89 1.36
CA GLY A 42 16.49 7.21 0.52
C GLY A 42 16.63 6.30 -0.71
N ASN A 43 16.24 6.84 -1.87
CA ASN A 43 16.36 6.29 -3.23
C ASN A 43 16.07 4.78 -3.36
N LYS A 44 14.92 4.32 -2.87
CA LYS A 44 14.44 2.94 -3.13
C LYS A 44 13.65 2.88 -4.44
N SER A 45 13.89 1.86 -5.25
CA SER A 45 13.15 1.56 -6.49
C SER A 45 12.72 0.09 -6.54
N CYS A 46 11.81 -0.24 -7.46
CA CYS A 46 11.25 -1.57 -7.65
C CYS A 46 10.71 -2.20 -6.35
N VAL A 47 9.93 -1.42 -5.60
CA VAL A 47 9.38 -1.88 -4.32
C VAL A 47 8.22 -2.85 -4.57
N TYR A 48 8.32 -4.05 -4.03
CA TYR A 48 7.23 -5.01 -3.99
C TYR A 48 7.12 -5.63 -2.59
N PHE A 49 5.91 -6.09 -2.28
CA PHE A 49 5.55 -6.75 -1.05
C PHE A 49 5.22 -8.20 -1.35
N ASP A 50 5.80 -9.08 -0.55
CA ASP A 50 5.60 -10.52 -0.63
C ASP A 50 4.94 -11.00 0.65
N ILE A 51 3.70 -11.48 0.54
CA ILE A 51 2.90 -12.00 1.65
C ILE A 51 3.39 -13.41 1.94
N GLU A 52 4.03 -13.58 3.09
CA GLU A 52 4.63 -14.85 3.51
C GLU A 52 3.60 -15.75 4.20
N ASP A 53 2.71 -15.14 5.00
CA ASP A 53 1.61 -15.82 5.69
C ASP A 53 0.47 -14.82 5.97
N ILE A 54 -0.77 -15.28 5.88
CA ILE A 54 -1.96 -14.47 6.16
C ILE A 54 -3.05 -15.30 6.85
N SER A 55 -3.68 -14.69 7.84
CA SER A 55 -4.83 -15.20 8.58
C SER A 55 -5.92 -14.14 8.66
N GLU A 56 -7.10 -14.50 9.15
CA GLU A 56 -8.19 -13.53 9.36
C GLU A 56 -7.83 -12.40 10.34
N SER A 57 -6.83 -12.59 11.20
CA SER A 57 -6.43 -11.63 12.24
C SER A 57 -5.10 -10.92 12.00
N GLY A 58 -4.38 -11.22 10.93
CA GLY A 58 -3.08 -10.62 10.68
C GLY A 58 -2.27 -11.29 9.58
N MET A 59 -1.08 -10.76 9.33
CA MET A 59 -0.20 -11.25 8.26
C MET A 59 1.28 -11.00 8.53
N ASN A 60 2.09 -11.79 7.86
CA ASN A 60 3.53 -11.66 7.76
C ASN A 60 3.88 -11.37 6.31
N TRP A 61 4.72 -10.37 6.09
CA TRP A 61 5.16 -10.01 4.73
C TRP A 61 6.55 -9.44 4.75
N SER A 62 7.12 -9.31 3.56
CA SER A 62 8.37 -8.60 3.37
C SER A 62 8.24 -7.50 2.34
N SER A 63 8.95 -6.39 2.56
CA SER A 63 9.18 -5.36 1.54
C SER A 63 10.54 -5.61 0.90
N ASN A 64 10.53 -5.85 -0.39
CA ASN A 64 11.71 -6.06 -1.21
C ASN A 64 11.90 -4.83 -2.10
N PHE A 65 13.14 -4.37 -2.24
CA PHE A 65 13.44 -3.16 -2.99
C PHE A 65 14.89 -3.15 -3.49
N ILE A 66 15.18 -2.24 -4.41
CA ILE A 66 16.52 -1.94 -4.87
C ILE A 66 16.93 -0.57 -4.33
N LYS A 67 18.12 -0.46 -3.76
CA LYS A 67 18.70 0.80 -3.27
C LYS A 67 20.18 0.84 -3.65
N HIS A 68 20.59 1.87 -4.38
CA HIS A 68 21.95 2.00 -4.93
C HIS A 68 22.41 0.74 -5.70
N GLY A 69 21.53 0.20 -6.55
CA GLY A 69 21.79 -1.02 -7.34
C GLY A 69 21.84 -2.33 -6.54
N LYS A 70 21.71 -2.28 -5.20
CA LYS A 70 21.71 -3.45 -4.33
C LYS A 70 20.31 -3.81 -3.89
N ARG A 71 20.04 -5.12 -3.80
CA ARG A 71 18.79 -5.64 -3.24
C ARG A 71 18.75 -5.45 -1.73
N GLY A 72 17.59 -5.07 -1.23
CA GLY A 72 17.26 -5.03 0.18
C GLY A 72 15.94 -5.73 0.46
N LYS A 73 15.82 -6.30 1.66
CA LYS A 73 14.62 -6.93 2.18
C LYS A 73 14.39 -6.43 3.60
N ILE A 74 13.14 -6.12 3.94
CA ILE A 74 12.73 -5.81 5.32
C ILE A 74 11.53 -6.69 5.64
N ASN A 75 11.55 -7.38 6.77
CA ASN A 75 10.46 -8.27 7.19
C ASN A 75 9.55 -7.57 8.18
N TYR A 76 8.26 -7.76 7.97
CA TYR A 76 7.20 -7.18 8.79
C TYR A 76 6.29 -8.26 9.33
N THR A 77 5.65 -7.94 10.43
CA THR A 77 4.52 -8.66 10.98
C THR A 77 3.44 -7.63 11.31
N GLY A 78 2.18 -8.03 11.26
CA GLY A 78 1.13 -7.13 11.65
C GLY A 78 -0.17 -7.80 12.01
N GLU A 79 -0.92 -7.07 12.81
CA GLU A 79 -2.18 -7.49 13.41
C GLU A 79 -3.32 -6.66 12.80
N PHE A 80 -4.38 -7.33 12.40
CA PHE A 80 -5.58 -6.68 11.87
C PHE A 80 -6.46 -6.18 13.01
N TYR A 81 -7.08 -5.02 12.80
CA TYR A 81 -8.00 -4.43 13.75
C TYR A 81 -9.12 -3.67 13.04
N SER A 82 -10.20 -3.40 13.78
CA SER A 82 -11.37 -2.65 13.30
C SER A 82 -11.34 -1.22 13.80
N THR A 83 -11.76 -0.29 12.95
CA THR A 83 -12.17 1.06 13.34
C THR A 83 -13.69 1.21 13.20
N ASN A 84 -14.29 2.18 13.88
CA ASN A 84 -15.70 2.50 13.65
C ASN A 84 -15.88 3.15 12.28
N PHE A 85 -17.12 3.16 11.78
CA PHE A 85 -17.54 3.93 10.60
C PHE A 85 -18.74 4.83 10.92
N LYS A 86 -18.94 5.86 10.10
CA LYS A 86 -20.06 6.80 10.22
C LYS A 86 -21.24 6.33 9.37
N ASN A 87 -22.39 6.13 10.02
CA ASN A 87 -23.69 6.00 9.38
C ASN A 87 -24.60 7.12 9.90
N MET A 88 -25.08 8.01 9.02
CA MET A 88 -25.86 9.19 9.42
C MET A 88 -25.26 10.02 10.57
N SER A 89 -23.92 10.08 10.64
CA SER A 89 -23.10 10.74 11.70
C SER A 89 -22.93 9.96 13.02
N GLU A 90 -23.58 8.81 13.18
CA GLU A 90 -23.38 7.91 14.31
C GLU A 90 -22.23 6.94 14.05
N ASP A 91 -21.48 6.61 15.10
CA ASP A 91 -20.44 5.57 15.01
C ASP A 91 -21.07 4.19 15.05
N GLN A 92 -20.61 3.35 14.12
CA GLN A 92 -21.05 1.98 13.95
C GLN A 92 -19.82 1.06 13.91
N GLU A 93 -19.96 -0.14 14.47
CA GLU A 93 -18.90 -1.14 14.47
C GLU A 93 -18.82 -1.88 13.13
N ARG A 94 -17.60 -2.19 12.70
CA ARG A 94 -17.36 -3.01 11.50
C ARG A 94 -17.38 -4.49 11.87
N LYS A 95 -18.04 -5.28 11.03
CA LYS A 95 -18.05 -6.76 11.15
C LYS A 95 -16.72 -7.40 10.75
N ALA A 96 -15.94 -6.73 9.90
CA ALA A 96 -14.65 -7.20 9.41
C ALA A 96 -13.56 -6.17 9.72
N TYR A 97 -12.34 -6.64 9.95
CA TYR A 97 -11.18 -5.77 10.12
C TYR A 97 -10.91 -4.97 8.85
N ASN A 98 -10.52 -3.72 9.03
CA ASN A 98 -10.21 -2.78 7.94
C ASN A 98 -8.84 -2.14 8.06
N SER A 99 -8.12 -2.39 9.17
CA SER A 99 -6.84 -1.77 9.45
C SER A 99 -5.80 -2.80 9.85
N LEU A 100 -4.53 -2.42 9.69
CA LEU A 100 -3.34 -3.21 9.95
C LEU A 100 -2.36 -2.40 10.78
N TYR A 101 -1.99 -2.94 11.94
CA TYR A 101 -0.88 -2.46 12.76
C TYR A 101 0.38 -3.23 12.37
N ALA A 102 1.28 -2.58 11.64
CA ALA A 102 2.52 -3.14 11.12
C ALA A 102 3.71 -2.81 12.02
N ARG A 103 4.62 -3.77 12.23
CA ARG A 103 5.90 -3.58 12.93
C ARG A 103 7.01 -4.40 12.28
N LEU A 104 8.26 -3.99 12.49
CA LEU A 104 9.41 -4.79 12.07
C LEU A 104 9.45 -6.12 12.81
N ARG A 105 9.71 -7.22 12.11
CA ARG A 105 9.71 -8.56 12.73
C ARG A 105 10.90 -8.75 13.68
N GLU A 106 12.03 -8.14 13.36
CA GLU A 106 13.29 -8.34 14.07
C GLU A 106 13.34 -7.66 15.44
N ASN A 107 12.72 -6.48 15.58
CA ASN A 107 12.81 -5.68 16.80
C ASN A 107 11.54 -4.91 17.17
N GLY A 108 10.45 -5.03 16.41
CA GLY A 108 9.17 -4.35 16.69
C GLY A 108 9.19 -2.83 16.55
N THR A 109 10.30 -2.22 16.14
CA THR A 109 10.41 -0.76 16.00
C THR A 109 9.71 -0.25 14.73
N TRP A 110 9.46 1.07 14.66
CA TRP A 110 8.80 1.74 13.53
C TRP A 110 7.37 1.26 13.23
N PRO A 111 6.45 1.30 14.22
CA PRO A 111 5.09 0.86 13.99
C PRO A 111 4.35 1.80 13.02
N MET A 112 3.62 1.20 12.08
CA MET A 112 2.79 1.92 11.10
C MET A 112 1.37 1.37 11.12
N ASN A 113 0.39 2.26 11.05
CA ASN A 113 -1.02 1.94 10.95
C ASN A 113 -1.49 2.21 9.54
N TYR A 114 -2.02 1.17 8.92
CA TYR A 114 -2.62 1.22 7.60
C TYR A 114 -4.12 1.01 7.75
N THR A 115 -4.92 1.87 7.12
CA THR A 115 -6.37 1.67 7.03
C THR A 115 -6.75 1.51 5.57
N LEU A 116 -7.40 0.40 5.24
CA LEU A 116 -7.92 0.15 3.91
C LEU A 116 -9.03 1.17 3.61
N ILE A 117 -8.80 2.00 2.59
CA ILE A 117 -9.78 2.94 2.07
C ILE A 117 -10.71 2.22 1.11
N TYR A 118 -10.12 1.44 0.21
CA TYR A 118 -10.82 0.77 -0.88
C TYR A 118 -10.01 -0.41 -1.41
N SER A 119 -10.69 -1.51 -1.71
CA SER A 119 -10.18 -2.56 -2.58
C SER A 119 -11.25 -2.96 -3.60
N ASP A 120 -10.80 -3.24 -4.82
CA ASP A 120 -11.64 -3.92 -5.82
C ASP A 120 -11.66 -5.44 -5.63
N TYR A 121 -10.88 -5.96 -4.66
CA TYR A 121 -10.66 -7.38 -4.38
C TYR A 121 -10.18 -8.19 -5.59
N GLN A 122 -9.47 -7.55 -6.51
CA GLN A 122 -8.92 -8.22 -7.69
C GLN A 122 -7.54 -7.70 -8.05
N ASN A 123 -7.41 -6.38 -8.18
CA ASN A 123 -6.27 -5.74 -8.82
C ASN A 123 -5.67 -4.60 -8.01
N CYS A 124 -6.46 -3.91 -7.19
CA CYS A 124 -6.08 -2.66 -6.56
C CYS A 124 -6.60 -2.52 -5.13
N SER A 125 -5.70 -2.09 -4.24
CA SER A 125 -6.01 -1.75 -2.85
C SER A 125 -5.36 -0.43 -2.47
N ILE A 126 -6.12 0.49 -1.87
CA ILE A 126 -5.69 1.82 -1.44
C ILE A 126 -5.73 1.87 0.08
N PHE A 127 -4.60 2.23 0.68
CA PHE A 127 -4.45 2.36 2.13
C PHE A 127 -4.13 3.79 2.50
N ARG A 128 -4.71 4.26 3.61
CA ARG A 128 -4.25 5.43 4.36
C ARG A 128 -3.13 5.00 5.29
N VAL A 129 -2.07 5.80 5.39
CA VAL A 129 -0.97 5.58 6.35
C VAL A 129 -1.00 6.69 7.39
N LEU A 130 -1.39 6.35 8.63
CA LEU A 130 -1.74 7.35 9.65
C LEU A 130 -0.52 8.14 10.17
N GLN A 131 0.67 7.56 10.11
CA GLN A 131 1.91 8.14 10.62
C GLN A 131 2.59 9.08 9.62
N ILE A 132 2.10 9.18 8.38
CA ILE A 132 2.71 10.00 7.33
C ILE A 132 1.84 11.21 7.04
N HIS A 133 2.48 12.38 6.91
CA HIS A 133 1.83 13.66 6.58
C HIS A 133 0.58 13.91 7.44
N GLU A 134 0.69 13.77 8.77
CA GLU A 134 -0.45 13.99 9.69
C GLU A 134 -1.69 13.13 9.37
N GLY A 135 -1.47 11.92 8.86
CA GLY A 135 -2.54 10.98 8.47
C GLY A 135 -3.06 11.15 7.05
N TYR A 136 -2.42 11.99 6.24
CA TYR A 136 -2.74 12.16 4.82
C TYR A 136 -1.92 11.29 3.88
N GLY A 137 -0.95 10.51 4.39
CA GLY A 137 -0.22 9.54 3.58
C GLY A 137 -1.17 8.51 2.96
N CYS A 138 -0.95 8.18 1.69
CA CYS A 138 -1.63 7.09 1.01
C CYS A 138 -0.62 6.14 0.37
N MET A 139 -0.98 4.87 0.32
CA MET A 139 -0.26 3.79 -0.34
C MET A 139 -1.21 3.05 -1.27
N VAL A 140 -0.79 2.83 -2.52
CA VAL A 140 -1.54 2.01 -3.47
C VAL A 140 -0.78 0.74 -3.76
N LEU A 141 -1.43 -0.39 -3.53
CA LEU A 141 -0.95 -1.72 -3.85
C LEU A 141 -1.71 -2.24 -5.07
N LEU A 142 -0.96 -2.60 -6.11
CA LEU A 142 -1.49 -3.29 -7.29
C LEU A 142 -1.01 -4.74 -7.28
N ASN A 143 -1.81 -5.65 -7.83
CA ASN A 143 -1.31 -6.98 -8.12
C ASN A 143 -0.21 -6.92 -9.21
N ASN A 144 0.53 -8.01 -9.37
CA ASN A 144 1.70 -8.05 -10.25
C ASN A 144 1.38 -7.66 -11.70
N ALA A 145 0.30 -8.19 -12.29
CA ALA A 145 -0.07 -7.90 -13.67
C ALA A 145 -0.47 -6.43 -13.86
N THR A 146 -1.31 -5.93 -12.95
CA THR A 146 -1.88 -4.58 -13.01
C THR A 146 -0.81 -3.50 -12.83
N ALA A 147 0.25 -3.78 -12.09
CA ALA A 147 1.36 -2.84 -11.93
C ALA A 147 2.06 -2.47 -13.25
N TYR A 148 2.06 -3.36 -14.24
CA TYR A 148 2.63 -3.09 -15.56
C TYR A 148 1.65 -2.40 -16.51
N THR A 149 0.35 -2.58 -16.33
CA THR A 149 -0.70 -1.98 -17.19
C THR A 149 -1.24 -0.66 -16.66
N GLY A 150 -1.00 -0.37 -15.38
CA GLY A 150 -1.51 0.81 -14.70
C GLY A 150 -2.74 0.54 -13.83
N MET A 151 -3.05 1.52 -12.97
CA MET A 151 -4.16 1.45 -12.02
C MET A 151 -5.52 1.40 -12.74
N PRO A 152 -6.46 0.53 -12.33
CA PRO A 152 -7.81 0.51 -12.88
C PRO A 152 -8.55 1.83 -12.62
N GLU A 153 -9.42 2.24 -13.55
CA GLU A 153 -10.11 3.55 -13.52
C GLU A 153 -10.90 3.78 -12.22
N ALA A 154 -11.64 2.77 -11.74
CA ALA A 154 -12.39 2.87 -10.50
C ALA A 154 -11.47 3.13 -9.29
N CYS A 155 -10.33 2.44 -9.23
CA CYS A 155 -9.35 2.65 -8.17
C CYS A 155 -8.68 4.03 -8.29
N GLN A 156 -8.40 4.47 -9.52
CA GLN A 156 -7.83 5.79 -9.78
C GLN A 156 -8.77 6.92 -9.38
N SER A 157 -10.08 6.78 -9.64
CA SER A 157 -11.10 7.73 -9.18
C SER A 157 -11.08 7.84 -7.66
N VAL A 158 -11.16 6.72 -6.94
CA VAL A 158 -11.12 6.72 -5.47
C VAL A 158 -9.83 7.35 -4.96
N PHE A 159 -8.68 6.97 -5.53
CA PHE A 159 -7.39 7.54 -5.15
C PHE A 159 -7.36 9.06 -5.33
N ASN A 160 -7.84 9.58 -6.46
CA ASN A 160 -7.90 11.01 -6.70
C ASN A 160 -8.82 11.73 -5.70
N ASP A 161 -9.96 11.14 -5.38
CA ASP A 161 -10.93 11.72 -4.45
C ASP A 161 -10.45 11.70 -2.99
N THR A 162 -9.71 10.67 -2.58
CA THR A 162 -9.34 10.47 -1.16
C THR A 162 -7.91 10.88 -0.82
N CYS A 163 -6.98 10.75 -1.77
CA CYS A 163 -5.55 10.89 -1.55
C CYS A 163 -4.96 12.10 -2.29
N ALA A 164 -5.44 12.42 -3.49
CA ALA A 164 -4.93 13.56 -4.26
C ALA A 164 -5.49 14.90 -3.73
N LYS A 165 -4.93 15.40 -2.63
CA LYS A 165 -5.17 16.78 -2.21
C LYS A 165 -4.35 17.74 -3.06
N CYS A 166 -4.97 18.85 -3.48
CA CYS A 166 -4.38 19.91 -4.32
C CYS A 166 -3.07 20.54 -3.81
N ASN A 167 -2.66 20.30 -2.55
CA ASN A 167 -1.51 20.96 -1.92
C ASN A 167 -0.35 20.02 -1.53
N HIS A 168 -0.42 18.72 -1.84
CA HIS A 168 0.69 17.79 -1.62
C HIS A 168 1.09 17.11 -2.94
N PRO A 169 2.05 17.70 -3.69
CA PRO A 169 2.26 17.36 -5.09
C PRO A 169 3.13 16.11 -5.33
N THR A 170 3.72 15.49 -4.30
CA THR A 170 4.71 14.43 -4.53
C THR A 170 4.16 13.05 -4.14
N PHE A 171 3.58 12.39 -5.14
CA PHE A 171 3.49 10.92 -5.12
C PHE A 171 4.77 10.35 -5.71
N GLU A 172 5.46 9.50 -4.96
CA GLU A 172 6.62 8.78 -5.49
C GLU A 172 6.13 7.49 -6.16
N GLN A 173 6.44 7.36 -7.45
CA GLN A 173 6.26 6.12 -8.17
C GLN A 173 7.45 5.21 -7.88
N VAL A 174 7.24 4.20 -7.05
CA VAL A 174 8.31 3.29 -6.58
C VAL A 174 8.47 2.03 -7.44
N PHE A 175 7.66 1.91 -8.49
CA PHE A 175 7.72 0.84 -9.49
C PHE A 175 7.49 1.38 -10.90
N ASN A 176 8.27 0.92 -11.88
CA ASN A 176 8.08 1.23 -13.29
C ASN A 176 8.41 -0.01 -14.15
N THR A 177 8.21 0.08 -15.47
CA THR A 177 8.41 -1.04 -16.40
C THR A 177 9.86 -1.51 -16.52
N SER A 178 10.84 -0.74 -16.03
CA SER A 178 12.23 -1.20 -15.93
C SER A 178 12.42 -2.23 -14.81
N CYS A 179 11.44 -2.42 -13.92
CA CYS A 179 11.47 -3.47 -12.92
C CYS A 179 11.00 -4.80 -13.56
N HIS A 180 11.93 -5.64 -13.99
CA HIS A 180 11.64 -6.96 -14.55
C HIS A 180 11.61 -8.03 -13.46
N LYS A 181 10.69 -8.99 -13.60
CA LYS A 181 10.62 -10.15 -12.73
C LYS A 181 11.57 -11.23 -13.24
N THR A 182 12.43 -11.76 -12.38
CA THR A 182 13.23 -12.96 -12.67
C THR A 182 12.33 -14.20 -12.60
N PRO A 183 12.75 -15.34 -13.18
CA PRO A 183 12.01 -16.60 -13.12
C PRO A 183 11.69 -17.06 -11.68
N GLU A 184 12.51 -16.68 -10.71
CA GLU A 184 12.35 -16.97 -9.28
C GLU A 184 11.38 -16.01 -8.58
N GLY A 185 10.79 -15.07 -9.32
CA GLY A 185 9.79 -14.13 -8.81
C GLY A 185 10.32 -12.82 -8.25
N LEU A 186 11.63 -12.54 -8.36
CA LEU A 186 12.29 -11.36 -7.81
C LEU A 186 12.30 -10.20 -8.82
N LEU A 187 12.13 -8.94 -8.38
CA LEU A 187 12.32 -7.79 -9.27
C LEU A 187 13.82 -7.43 -9.47
N THR A 188 14.19 -7.08 -10.70
CA THR A 188 15.50 -6.55 -11.15
C THR A 188 15.28 -5.29 -11.96
N LEU A 189 16.19 -4.32 -11.88
CA LEU A 189 16.24 -3.24 -12.88
C LEU A 189 16.72 -3.85 -14.21
N GLY A 190 16.04 -3.53 -15.31
CA GLY A 190 16.47 -3.86 -16.65
C GLY A 190 17.84 -3.28 -16.91
N ASN A 191 18.73 -4.10 -17.44
CA ASN A 191 20.12 -3.76 -17.71
C ASN A 191 20.21 -2.42 -18.46
N GLU A 192 20.64 -1.35 -17.78
CA GLU A 192 21.72 -0.58 -18.37
C GLU A 192 22.96 -1.48 -18.28
N GLN A 193 23.34 -2.02 -19.42
CA GLN A 193 24.67 -2.54 -19.63
C GLN A 193 25.63 -1.39 -19.35
N PHE A 194 26.22 -1.35 -18.15
CA PHE A 194 27.31 -0.41 -17.90
C PHE A 194 28.45 -0.78 -18.87
N PRO A 195 28.85 0.09 -19.81
CA PRO A 195 30.12 -0.09 -20.46
C PRO A 195 31.19 0.05 -19.38
N SER A 196 32.06 -0.94 -19.31
CA SER A 196 33.30 -0.85 -18.55
C SER A 196 34.10 0.35 -19.01
N CYS A 197 34.38 1.27 -18.09
CA CYS A 197 35.59 2.08 -18.09
C CYS A 197 36.17 2.03 -16.69
#